data_AF-A0A7S0SNJ7-F1
#
_entry.id   AF-A0A7S0SNJ7-F1
#
_cell.length_a   1.000
_cell.length_b   1.000
_cell.length_c   1.000
_cell.angle_alpha   90.00
_cell.angle_beta   90.00
_cell.angle_gamma   90.00
#
_symmetry.space_group_name_H-M   'P 1'
#
loop_
_entity.id
_entity.type
_entity.pdbx_description
1 polymer ?
#
loop_
_entity_poly.entity_id
_entity_poly.type
_entity_poly.pdbx_seq_one_letter_code
_entity_poly.pdbx_strand_id
1 'polypeptide(L)'
;GGGGGFDFEPLQLEARVAPLIFYWVAGRLDVMRRTMQRSIKAETWCAAVSSTSASYASDTATAGTALSAVELMRAAWDTLEAFWKLALPAPVAALRALTEGLDGAFQEYAEAVAASLGPPEAFAPALPRLTRYKKDIVAGMRRAFEAEKAKARAAGEGAWWGDFD
;
A
#
# COMPACT_ATOMS: atom_id res chain seq x y z
N GLY A 1 39.78 16.11 53.18
CA GLY A 1 39.05 16.30 51.92
C GLY A 1 38.97 14.96 51.23
N GLY A 2 37.88 14.53 50.62
CA GLY A 2 36.56 15.13 50.44
C GLY A 2 35.72 14.12 49.66
N GLY A 3 34.41 14.11 49.93
CA GLY A 3 33.41 13.61 48.98
C GLY A 3 33.23 12.10 48.88
N GLY A 4 32.89 11.43 49.99
CA GLY A 4 32.05 10.23 49.90
C GLY A 4 30.65 10.70 49.50
N GLY A 5 30.39 10.76 48.19
CA GLY A 5 29.06 11.06 47.66
C GLY A 5 28.08 10.03 48.19
N PHE A 6 27.04 10.51 48.87
CA PHE A 6 25.91 9.68 49.24
C PHE A 6 25.16 9.32 47.95
N ASP A 7 25.54 8.22 47.30
CA ASP A 7 24.69 7.54 46.32
C ASP A 7 23.52 6.88 47.06
N PHE A 8 22.66 7.73 47.61
CA PHE A 8 21.42 7.34 48.26
C PHE A 8 20.34 7.54 47.22
N GLU A 9 20.02 6.52 46.42
CA GLU A 9 18.83 6.52 45.58
C GLU A 9 17.62 6.18 46.48
N PRO A 10 16.93 7.15 47.10
CA PRO A 10 16.19 6.90 48.33
C PRO A 10 14.87 6.12 48.13
N LEU A 11 14.52 5.73 46.90
CA LEU A 11 13.21 5.16 46.56
C LEU A 11 13.22 4.00 45.57
N GLN A 12 14.39 3.57 45.05
CA GLN A 12 14.48 2.64 43.90
C GLN A 12 13.45 3.02 42.81
N LEU A 13 13.46 4.29 42.42
CA LEU A 13 12.41 4.87 41.57
C LEU A 13 12.25 4.08 40.27
N GLU A 14 13.37 3.70 39.65
CA GLU A 14 13.39 2.90 38.42
C GLU A 14 12.65 1.57 38.58
N ALA A 15 12.89 0.85 39.68
CA ALA A 15 12.24 -0.45 39.94
C ALA A 15 10.73 -0.31 40.16
N ARG A 16 10.28 0.80 40.77
CA ARG A 16 8.86 1.08 41.00
C ARG A 16 8.14 1.59 39.76
N VAL A 17 8.82 2.34 38.91
CA VAL A 17 8.26 2.95 37.70
C VAL A 17 8.26 1.98 36.52
N ALA A 18 9.22 1.06 36.44
CA ALA A 18 9.30 0.04 35.38
C ALA A 18 7.96 -0.66 35.08
N PRO A 19 7.23 -1.25 36.05
CA PRO A 19 5.96 -1.91 35.76
C PRO A 19 4.89 -0.96 35.23
N LEU A 20 4.90 0.32 35.63
CA LEU A 20 3.99 1.34 35.11
C LEU A 20 4.27 1.63 33.63
N ILE A 21 5.55 1.66 33.23
CA ILE A 21 5.94 1.83 31.82
C ILE A 21 5.47 0.62 31.00
N PHE A 22 5.68 -0.61 31.48
CA PHE A 22 5.20 -1.80 30.77
C PHE A 22 3.68 -1.82 30.63
N TYR A 23 2.95 -1.45 31.69
CA TYR A 23 1.49 -1.33 31.63
C TYR A 23 1.04 -0.26 30.63
N TRP A 24 1.72 0.89 30.63
CA TRP A 24 1.47 1.96 29.67
C TRP A 24 1.72 1.50 28.22
N VAL A 25 2.85 0.82 27.97
CA VAL A 25 3.21 0.28 26.64
C VAL A 25 2.14 -0.70 26.17
N ALA A 26 1.77 -1.67 27.01
CA ALA A 26 0.75 -2.66 26.70
C ALA A 26 -0.60 -1.99 26.37
N GLY A 27 -1.04 -1.03 27.20
CA GLY A 27 -2.28 -0.29 26.97
C GLY A 27 -2.25 0.54 25.68
N ARG A 28 -1.13 1.19 25.37
CA ARG A 28 -0.97 2.02 24.17
C ARG A 28 -1.02 1.16 22.90
N LEU A 29 -0.33 0.03 22.91
CA LEU A 29 -0.32 -0.93 21.81
C LEU A 29 -1.70 -1.57 21.59
N ASP A 30 -2.44 -1.88 22.66
CA ASP A 30 -3.80 -2.41 22.56
C ASP A 30 -4.78 -1.40 21.91
N VAL A 31 -4.70 -0.12 22.30
CA VAL A 31 -5.50 0.94 21.65
C VAL A 31 -5.15 1.10 20.18
N MET A 32 -3.85 1.03 19.85
CA MET A 32 -3.39 1.08 18.46
C MET A 32 -3.95 -0.09 17.65
N ARG A 33 -3.80 -1.33 18.13
CA ARG A 33 -4.35 -2.54 17.48
C ARG A 33 -5.87 -2.44 17.27
N ARG A 34 -6.63 -2.04 18.30
CA ARG A 34 -8.09 -1.88 18.17
C ARG A 34 -8.48 -0.80 17.17
N THR A 35 -7.67 0.24 17.02
CA THR A 35 -7.93 1.31 16.05
C THR A 35 -7.60 0.84 14.64
N MET A 36 -6.46 0.16 14.46
CA MET A 36 -6.09 -0.51 13.21
C MET A 36 -7.13 -1.54 12.75
N GLN A 37 -7.61 -2.41 13.64
CA GLN A 37 -8.64 -3.39 13.27
C GLN A 37 -9.95 -2.73 12.84
N ARG A 38 -10.28 -1.56 13.40
CA ARG A 38 -11.45 -0.77 12.96
C ARG A 38 -11.20 -0.11 11.60
N SER A 39 -10.00 0.42 11.36
CA SER A 39 -9.67 1.05 10.09
C SER A 39 -9.66 0.05 8.94
N ILE A 40 -9.06 -1.14 9.13
CA ILE A 40 -9.10 -2.24 8.14
C ILE A 40 -10.54 -2.63 7.81
N LYS A 41 -11.42 -2.73 8.81
CA LYS A 41 -12.84 -3.09 8.59
C LYS A 41 -13.63 -2.01 7.86
N ALA A 42 -13.22 -0.76 8.00
CA ALA A 42 -13.83 0.38 7.33
C ALA A 42 -13.19 0.68 5.96
N GLU A 43 -12.11 -0.01 5.60
CA GLU A 43 -11.36 0.25 4.37
C GLU A 43 -12.21 -0.10 3.14
N THR A 44 -12.36 0.88 2.25
CA THR A 44 -12.88 0.66 0.91
C THR A 44 -11.72 0.69 -0.08
N TRP A 45 -11.35 -0.48 -0.59
CA TRP A 45 -10.27 -0.61 -1.56
C TRP A 45 -10.64 0.05 -2.89
N CYS A 46 -10.12 1.25 -3.14
CA CYS A 46 -10.22 1.92 -4.43
C CYS A 46 -9.05 1.47 -5.31
N ALA A 47 -9.33 0.89 -6.47
CA ALA A 47 -8.31 0.66 -7.47
C ALA A 47 -7.64 2.00 -7.81
N ALA A 48 -6.33 2.11 -7.59
CA ALA A 48 -5.57 3.27 -8.02
C ALA A 48 -5.83 3.45 -9.52
N VAL A 49 -6.51 4.54 -9.88
CA VAL A 49 -6.77 4.90 -11.28
C VAL A 49 -5.44 4.82 -12.01
N SER A 50 -5.39 3.99 -13.04
CA SER A 50 -4.19 3.81 -13.85
C SER A 50 -3.68 5.20 -14.26
N SER A 51 -2.39 5.41 -14.06
CA SER A 51 -1.62 6.65 -14.22
C SER A 51 -1.73 7.34 -15.60
N THR A 52 -2.60 6.87 -16.49
CA THR A 52 -2.90 7.47 -17.79
C THR A 52 -4.02 8.52 -17.75
N SER A 53 -4.81 8.60 -16.67
CA SER A 53 -5.91 9.59 -16.53
C SER A 53 -5.65 10.66 -15.44
N ALA A 54 -4.47 10.67 -14.82
CA ALA A 54 -4.17 11.51 -13.66
C ALA A 54 -3.61 12.91 -14.02
N SER A 55 -3.82 13.41 -15.23
CA SER A 55 -3.30 14.72 -15.65
C SER A 55 -4.04 15.92 -15.04
N TYR A 56 -5.05 15.68 -14.20
CA TYR A 56 -5.80 16.71 -13.47
C TYR A 56 -6.06 16.36 -12.00
N ALA A 57 -5.41 15.32 -11.47
CA ALA A 57 -5.49 15.00 -10.05
C ALA A 57 -4.47 15.85 -9.30
N SER A 58 -4.98 16.93 -8.67
CA SER A 58 -4.38 17.72 -7.59
C SER A 58 -3.14 17.08 -6.95
N ASP A 59 -2.08 17.86 -6.72
CA ASP A 59 -0.82 17.50 -6.03
C ASP A 59 -0.99 16.85 -4.62
N THR A 60 -2.23 16.67 -4.17
CA THR A 60 -2.63 15.95 -2.95
C THR A 60 -3.18 14.55 -3.19
N ALA A 61 -3.26 14.09 -4.45
CA ALA A 61 -3.62 12.72 -4.81
C ALA A 61 -2.49 11.77 -4.38
N THR A 62 -2.53 11.39 -3.10
CA THR A 62 -1.70 10.37 -2.49
C THR A 62 -1.86 9.10 -3.31
N ALA A 63 -0.88 8.81 -4.14
CA ALA A 63 -0.90 7.70 -5.08
C ALA A 63 -1.13 6.38 -4.34
N GLY A 64 -2.33 5.79 -4.47
CA GLY A 64 -2.59 4.37 -4.20
C GLY A 64 -2.33 3.84 -2.77
N THR A 65 -2.16 4.68 -1.75
CA THR A 65 -1.96 4.21 -0.36
C THR A 65 -3.28 4.03 0.36
N ALA A 66 -3.51 2.85 0.95
CA ALA A 66 -4.69 2.55 1.76
C ALA A 66 -4.77 3.46 3.00
N LEU A 67 -5.99 3.91 3.34
CA LEU A 67 -6.19 4.84 4.46
C LEU A 67 -5.82 4.18 5.79
N SER A 68 -6.22 2.93 5.97
CA SER A 68 -5.89 2.09 7.13
C SER A 68 -4.38 1.92 7.33
N ALA A 69 -3.57 1.85 6.26
CA ALA A 69 -2.11 1.84 6.36
C ALA A 69 -1.57 3.17 6.89
N VAL A 70 -2.09 4.29 6.39
CA VAL A 70 -1.71 5.64 6.84
C VAL A 70 -2.06 5.83 8.32
N GLU A 71 -3.25 5.39 8.73
CA GLU A 71 -3.68 5.46 10.13
C GLU A 71 -2.83 4.60 11.06
N LEU A 72 -2.45 3.38 10.64
CA LEU A 72 -1.54 2.53 11.41
C LEU A 72 -0.17 3.20 11.58
N MET A 73 0.42 3.71 10.50
CA MET A 73 1.71 4.40 10.54
C MET A 73 1.66 5.63 11.43
N ARG A 74 0.58 6.43 11.35
CA ARG A 74 0.38 7.60 12.20
C ARG A 74 0.23 7.20 13.66
N ALA A 75 -0.56 6.18 13.96
CA ALA A 75 -0.74 5.70 15.32
C ALA A 75 0.59 5.19 15.90
N ALA A 76 1.37 4.44 15.13
CA ALA A 76 2.71 3.98 15.53
C ALA A 76 3.62 5.17 15.84
N TRP A 77 3.67 6.18 14.96
CA TRP A 77 4.43 7.41 15.22
C TRP A 77 3.98 8.13 16.50
N ASP A 78 2.67 8.29 16.70
CA ASP A 78 2.12 8.94 17.89
C ASP A 78 2.42 8.13 19.17
N THR A 79 2.48 6.79 19.10
CA THR A 79 2.87 5.95 20.25
C THR A 79 4.34 6.13 20.61
N LEU A 80 5.19 6.19 19.59
CA LEU A 80 6.62 6.42 19.68
C LEU A 80 6.89 7.79 20.32
N GLU A 81 6.33 8.85 19.75
CA GLU A 81 6.48 10.20 20.28
C GLU A 81 5.97 10.32 21.73
N ALA A 82 4.85 9.67 22.06
CA ALA A 82 4.34 9.64 23.42
C ALA A 82 5.27 8.90 24.40
N PHE A 83 5.93 7.82 23.97
CA PHE A 83 6.90 7.09 24.79
C PHE A 83 8.11 7.97 25.15
N TRP A 84 8.67 8.68 24.17
CA TRP A 84 9.80 9.60 24.42
C TRP A 84 9.41 10.83 25.25
N LYS A 85 8.15 11.27 25.20
CA LYS A 85 7.63 12.35 26.03
C LYS A 85 7.41 11.98 27.49
N LEU A 86 7.44 10.69 27.87
CA LEU A 86 7.28 10.28 29.27
C LEU A 86 8.37 10.87 30.18
N ALA A 87 9.56 11.18 29.65
CA ALA A 87 10.68 11.72 30.41
C ALA A 87 11.03 10.91 31.68
N LEU A 88 10.77 9.60 31.64
CA LEU A 88 11.10 8.65 32.70
C LEU A 88 12.33 7.84 32.28
N PRO A 89 13.18 7.39 33.23
CA PRO A 89 14.20 6.41 32.95
C PRO A 89 13.52 5.09 32.54
N ALA A 90 13.38 4.87 31.23
CA ALA A 90 12.75 3.68 30.69
C ALA A 90 13.78 2.56 30.58
N PRO A 91 13.53 1.38 31.17
CA PRO A 91 14.44 0.25 31.02
C PRO A 91 14.50 -0.17 29.54
N VAL A 92 15.66 -0.64 29.08
CA VAL A 92 15.85 -1.11 27.68
C VAL A 92 14.83 -2.18 27.30
N ALA A 93 14.42 -3.01 28.26
CA ALA A 93 13.38 -4.01 28.08
C ALA A 93 12.00 -3.41 27.73
N ALA A 94 11.67 -2.21 28.21
CA ALA A 94 10.42 -1.52 27.85
C ALA A 94 10.46 -1.01 26.40
N LEU A 95 11.61 -0.51 25.94
CA LEU A 95 11.79 -0.13 24.54
C LEU A 95 11.67 -1.36 23.64
N ARG A 96 12.28 -2.49 24.03
CA ARG A 96 12.17 -3.75 23.32
C ARG A 96 10.72 -4.23 23.22
N ALA A 97 9.98 -4.21 24.34
CA ALA A 97 8.56 -4.56 24.37
C ALA A 97 7.71 -3.66 23.47
N LEU A 98 8.02 -2.35 23.42
CA LEU A 98 7.37 -1.42 22.51
C LEU A 98 7.65 -1.79 21.04
N THR A 99 8.92 -2.01 20.67
CA THR A 99 9.30 -2.33 19.28
C THR A 99 8.75 -3.67 18.82
N GLU A 100 8.80 -4.72 19.65
CA GLU A 100 8.21 -6.03 19.34
C GLU A 100 6.67 -5.92 19.24
N GLY A 101 6.06 -5.10 20.10
CA GLY A 101 4.63 -4.85 20.06
C GLY A 101 4.17 -4.10 18.81
N LEU A 102 4.96 -3.14 18.33
CA LEU A 102 4.73 -2.44 17.07
C LEU A 102 4.88 -3.38 15.87
N ASP A 103 5.98 -4.14 15.82
CA ASP A 103 6.25 -5.12 14.77
C ASP A 103 5.12 -6.13 14.64
N GLY A 104 4.65 -6.68 15.78
CA GLY A 104 3.49 -7.57 15.79
C GLY A 104 2.22 -6.92 15.25
N ALA A 105 1.97 -5.64 15.51
CA ALA A 105 0.81 -4.94 14.95
C ALA A 105 0.93 -4.73 13.43
N PHE A 106 2.13 -4.44 12.92
CA PHE A 106 2.38 -4.36 11.48
C PHE A 106 2.21 -5.72 10.80
N GLN A 107 2.67 -6.79 11.45
CA GLN A 107 2.47 -8.15 10.97
C GLN A 107 0.99 -8.51 10.92
N GLU A 108 0.22 -8.24 12.00
CA GLU A 108 -1.23 -8.45 12.03
C GLU A 108 -1.95 -7.70 10.91
N TYR A 109 -1.54 -6.46 10.62
CA TYR A 109 -2.05 -5.68 9.49
C TYR A 109 -1.76 -6.36 8.16
N ALA A 110 -0.50 -6.74 7.92
CA ALA A 110 -0.09 -7.37 6.67
C ALA A 110 -0.82 -8.69 6.43
N GLU A 111 -0.98 -9.51 7.47
CA GLU A 111 -1.73 -10.76 7.42
C GLU A 111 -3.21 -10.51 7.13
N ALA A 112 -3.84 -9.53 7.77
CA ALA A 112 -5.24 -9.17 7.52
C ALA A 112 -5.46 -8.68 6.09
N VAL A 113 -4.54 -7.86 5.56
CA VAL A 113 -4.61 -7.39 4.16
C VAL A 113 -4.39 -8.57 3.21
N ALA A 114 -3.38 -9.41 3.43
CA ALA A 114 -3.12 -10.57 2.59
C ALA A 114 -4.30 -11.54 2.56
N ALA A 115 -4.97 -11.76 3.70
CA ALA A 115 -6.17 -12.58 3.79
C ALA A 115 -7.39 -11.95 3.10
N SER A 116 -7.42 -10.62 2.94
CA SER A 116 -8.48 -9.91 2.21
C SER A 116 -8.28 -9.95 0.69
N LEU A 117 -7.08 -10.28 0.22
CA LEU A 117 -6.80 -10.44 -1.21
C LEU A 117 -7.45 -11.73 -1.73
N GLY A 118 -8.00 -11.66 -2.94
CA GLY A 118 -8.54 -12.82 -3.62
C GLY A 118 -7.46 -13.86 -3.97
N PRO A 119 -7.84 -15.03 -4.51
CA PRO A 119 -6.88 -16.02 -4.94
C PRO A 119 -5.97 -15.46 -6.06
N PRO A 120 -4.71 -15.91 -6.18
CA PRO A 120 -3.74 -15.39 -7.16
C PRO A 120 -4.29 -15.36 -8.60
N GLU A 121 -5.12 -16.34 -8.94
CA GLU A 121 -5.76 -16.49 -10.24
C GLU A 121 -6.71 -15.33 -10.56
N ALA A 122 -7.27 -14.65 -9.55
CA ALA A 122 -8.11 -13.48 -9.73
C ALA A 122 -7.34 -12.25 -10.23
N PHE A 123 -6.01 -12.23 -10.05
CA PHE A 123 -5.14 -11.16 -10.53
C PHE A 123 -4.54 -11.45 -11.92
N ALA A 124 -4.59 -12.70 -12.38
CA ALA A 124 -4.07 -13.06 -13.68
C ALA A 124 -5.05 -12.60 -14.77
N PRO A 125 -4.61 -11.78 -15.75
CA PRO A 125 -5.45 -11.45 -16.88
C PRO A 125 -5.77 -12.73 -17.66
N ALA A 126 -7.02 -12.88 -18.10
CA ALA A 126 -7.40 -14.01 -18.93
C ALA A 126 -6.48 -14.08 -20.17
N LEU A 127 -5.95 -15.27 -20.46
CA LEU A 127 -5.14 -15.48 -21.64
C LEU A 127 -5.90 -14.95 -22.87
N PRO A 128 -5.29 -14.07 -23.68
CA PRO A 128 -5.96 -13.55 -24.85
C PRO A 128 -6.35 -14.73 -25.75
N ARG A 129 -7.59 -14.73 -26.25
CA ARG A 129 -8.03 -15.75 -27.19
C ARG A 129 -7.09 -15.71 -28.39
N LEU A 130 -6.47 -16.84 -28.71
CA LEU A 130 -5.58 -16.94 -29.86
C LEU A 130 -6.41 -16.68 -31.13
N THR A 131 -6.38 -15.46 -31.66
CA THR A 131 -7.04 -15.09 -32.91
C THR A 131 -6.18 -15.62 -34.07
N ARG A 132 -6.16 -16.94 -34.23
CA ARG A 132 -5.57 -17.56 -35.41
C ARG A 132 -6.52 -17.31 -36.58
N TYR A 133 -6.38 -16.15 -37.23
CA TYR A 133 -6.91 -16.01 -38.57
C TYR A 133 -6.26 -17.09 -39.43
N LYS A 134 -7.06 -17.96 -40.06
CA LYS A 134 -6.52 -18.89 -41.05
C LYS A 134 -5.80 -18.04 -42.10
N LYS A 135 -4.56 -18.37 -42.44
CA LYS A 135 -3.76 -17.62 -43.42
C LYS A 135 -4.53 -17.42 -44.73
N ASP A 136 -5.37 -18.38 -45.09
CA ASP A 136 -6.24 -18.35 -46.27
C ASP A 136 -7.31 -17.24 -46.19
N ILE A 137 -7.87 -16.99 -45.01
CA ILE A 137 -8.87 -15.92 -44.80
C ILE A 137 -8.19 -14.55 -44.94
N VAL A 138 -7.01 -14.37 -44.34
CA VAL A 138 -6.24 -13.12 -44.45
C VAL A 138 -5.80 -12.88 -45.89
N ALA A 139 -5.32 -13.93 -46.58
CA ALA A 139 -4.94 -13.85 -47.98
C ALA A 139 -6.14 -13.53 -48.88
N GLY A 140 -7.31 -14.11 -48.59
CA GLY A 140 -8.57 -13.83 -49.29
C GLY A 140 -9.01 -12.38 -49.11
N MET A 141 -9.05 -11.88 -47.87
CA MET A 141 -9.40 -10.48 -47.58
C MET A 141 -8.42 -9.50 -48.21
N ARG A 142 -7.11 -9.80 -48.20
CA ARG A 142 -6.10 -8.98 -48.89
C ARG A 142 -6.34 -8.93 -50.40
N ARG A 143 -6.60 -10.08 -51.03
CA ARG A 143 -6.88 -10.12 -52.48
C ARG A 143 -8.15 -9.33 -52.84
N ALA A 144 -9.20 -9.44 -52.03
CA ALA A 144 -10.43 -8.69 -52.23
C ALA A 144 -10.19 -7.17 -52.13
N PHE A 145 -9.43 -6.73 -51.12
CA PHE A 145 -9.05 -5.34 -50.94
C PHE A 145 -8.21 -4.79 -52.10
N GLU A 146 -7.19 -5.53 -52.56
CA GLU A 146 -6.37 -5.11 -53.70
C GLU A 146 -7.17 -5.06 -55.01
N ALA A 147 -8.14 -5.96 -55.20
CA ALA A 147 -9.03 -5.94 -56.35
C ALA A 147 -9.99 -4.73 -56.33
N GLU A 148 -10.53 -4.39 -55.15
CA GLU A 148 -11.35 -3.20 -54.96
C GLU A 148 -10.56 -1.91 -55.21
N LYS A 149 -9.33 -1.84 -54.67
CA LYS A 149 -8.39 -0.74 -54.91
C LYS A 149 -8.06 -0.57 -56.39
N ALA A 150 -7.76 -1.66 -57.10
CA ALA A 150 -7.49 -1.64 -58.53
C ALA A 150 -8.71 -1.16 -59.34
N LYS A 151 -9.91 -1.61 -58.97
CA LYS A 151 -11.16 -1.17 -59.60
C LYS A 151 -11.44 0.32 -59.36
N ALA A 152 -11.21 0.81 -58.14
CA ALA A 152 -11.39 2.22 -57.81
C ALA A 152 -10.43 3.11 -58.59
N ARG A 153 -9.13 2.76 -58.67
CA ARG A 153 -8.15 3.53 -59.44
C ARG A 153 -8.39 3.49 -60.96
N ALA A 154 -8.95 2.40 -61.47
CA ALA A 154 -9.38 2.33 -62.88
C ALA A 154 -10.56 3.26 -63.18
N ALA A 155 -11.32 3.70 -62.17
CA ALA A 155 -12.45 4.62 -62.33
C ALA A 155 -12.03 6.10 -62.42
N GLY A 156 -10.78 6.45 -62.09
CA GLY A 156 -10.24 7.81 -62.21
C GLY A 156 -9.22 8.17 -61.12
N GLU A 157 -8.46 9.24 -61.35
CA GLU A 157 -7.52 9.80 -60.39
C GLU A 157 -8.26 10.37 -59.17
N GLY A 158 -7.81 10.03 -57.95
CA GLY A 158 -8.48 10.41 -56.70
C GLY A 158 -9.73 9.58 -56.32
N ALA A 159 -10.11 8.58 -57.12
CA ALA A 159 -11.29 7.76 -56.84
C ALA A 159 -11.06 6.72 -55.71
N TRP A 160 -9.81 6.42 -55.37
CA TRP A 160 -9.46 5.58 -54.22
C TRP A 160 -9.19 6.46 -53.00
N TRP A 161 -9.97 6.24 -51.93
CA TRP A 161 -9.88 7.04 -50.69
C TRP A 161 -8.52 7.03 -50.00
N GLY A 162 -7.62 6.10 -50.36
CA GLY A 162 -6.28 6.00 -49.78
C GLY A 162 -5.17 6.60 -50.65
N ASP A 163 -5.49 7.25 -51.76
CA ASP A 163 -4.55 8.09 -52.50
C ASP A 163 -4.57 9.48 -51.86
N PHE A 164 -3.75 9.65 -50.81
CA PHE A 164 -3.49 10.95 -50.20
C PHE A 164 -2.23 11.54 -50.86
N ASP A 165 -2.31 12.82 -51.26
CA ASP A 165 -1.18 13.59 -51.78
C ASP A 165 -0.11 13.88 -50.72
#